data_AF-X0WK00-F1
#
_entry.id   AF-X0WK00-F1
#
_cell.length_a   1.000
_cell.length_b   1.000
_cell.length_c   1.000
_cell.angle_alpha   90.00
_cell.angle_beta   90.00
_cell.angle_gamma   90.00
#
_symmetry.space_group_name_H-M   'P 1'
#
loop_
_entity.id
_entity.type
_entity.pdbx_description
1 polymer ?
#
loop_
_entity_poly.entity_id
_entity_poly.type
_entity_poly.pdbx_seq_one_letter_code
_entity_poly.pdbx_strand_id
1 'polypeptide(L)'
;EIESICKYLMEEKKLHTFVKLNPTLLGYKLVRKILDELGFNYINIKESTFTNDLQWDDAIGMLRRLSKISVDCGGNFGVKLSNTLGTVNTLGVLPGEEMYLSGRILFPLTITLASRLSREFKGTLPISYSGGASQLNILRIFETGIKPITMATELLKPGGYLRMAEIARKLEPLVEKRRQSEVIDVEKLDRLAEEALRENYYRKDWRGTKKVFIDRELPLTDCYVAPCVISCPIRQDIPEYIRLVGDGQYDRGLELIYM
;
A
#
# COMPACT_ATOMS: atom_id res chain seq x y z
N GLU A 1 -24.12 1.88 12.32
CA GLU A 1 -23.12 1.30 13.24
C GLU A 1 -21.79 2.04 13.24
N ILE A 2 -21.06 2.12 12.12
CA ILE A 2 -19.75 2.80 12.01
C ILE A 2 -19.75 4.21 12.62
N GLU A 3 -20.74 5.03 12.27
CA GLU A 3 -20.87 6.39 12.80
C GLU A 3 -21.02 6.42 14.32
N SER A 4 -21.82 5.52 14.90
CA SER A 4 -22.04 5.43 16.34
C SER A 4 -20.76 5.05 17.10
N ILE A 5 -19.97 4.13 16.56
CA ILE A 5 -18.67 3.76 17.13
C ILE A 5 -17.71 4.95 17.08
N CYS A 6 -17.62 5.63 15.93
CA CYS A 6 -16.75 6.79 15.79
C CYS A 6 -17.15 7.93 16.73
N LYS A 7 -18.47 8.19 16.88
CA LYS A 7 -19.01 9.14 17.85
C LYS A 7 -18.58 8.80 19.28
N TYR A 8 -18.80 7.57 19.72
CA TYR A 8 -18.38 7.12 21.04
C TYR A 8 -16.87 7.32 21.29
N LEU A 9 -16.02 6.96 20.33
CA LEU A 9 -14.57 7.12 20.45
C LEU A 9 -14.15 8.60 20.58
N MET A 10 -14.81 9.51 19.86
CA MET A 10 -14.50 10.94 19.91
C MET A 10 -15.13 11.65 21.10
N GLU A 11 -16.42 11.43 21.35
CA GLU A 11 -17.20 12.13 22.37
C GLU A 11 -16.91 11.59 23.77
N GLU A 12 -16.94 10.27 23.96
CA GLU A 12 -16.80 9.64 25.28
C GLU A 12 -15.34 9.32 25.63
N LYS A 13 -14.57 8.81 24.65
CA LYS A 13 -13.17 8.43 24.89
C LYS A 13 -12.16 9.52 24.57
N LYS A 14 -12.58 10.63 23.95
CA LYS A 14 -11.70 11.76 23.57
C LYS A 14 -10.51 11.32 22.70
N LEU A 15 -10.72 10.37 21.79
CA LEU A 15 -9.67 9.82 20.91
C LEU A 15 -9.74 10.41 19.50
N HIS A 16 -8.57 10.74 18.94
CA HIS A 16 -8.43 10.97 17.51
C HIS A 16 -8.81 9.69 16.74
N THR A 17 -9.64 9.83 15.70
CA THR A 17 -10.30 8.68 15.07
C THR A 17 -10.12 8.70 13.55
N PHE A 18 -9.65 7.57 13.00
CA PHE A 18 -9.61 7.35 11.56
C PHE A 18 -10.55 6.19 11.19
N VAL A 19 -11.53 6.46 10.33
CA VAL A 19 -12.41 5.40 9.81
C VAL A 19 -11.76 4.71 8.61
N LYS A 20 -11.68 3.37 8.63
CA LYS A 20 -11.15 2.61 7.50
C LYS A 20 -12.18 2.51 6.38
N LEU A 21 -11.75 2.74 5.14
CA LEU A 21 -12.61 2.58 3.97
C LEU A 21 -12.01 1.62 2.95
N ASN A 22 -12.88 0.86 2.28
CA ASN A 22 -12.53 -0.15 1.28
C ASN A 22 -12.55 0.44 -0.14
N PRO A 23 -11.82 -0.14 -1.11
CA PRO A 23 -11.90 0.24 -2.52
C PRO A 23 -13.29 -0.01 -3.14
N THR A 24 -14.17 -0.75 -2.46
CA THR A 24 -15.55 -1.00 -2.89
C THR A 24 -16.35 0.29 -3.10
N LEU A 25 -15.98 1.39 -2.43
CA LEU A 25 -16.54 2.73 -2.66
C LEU A 25 -16.35 3.27 -4.08
N LEU A 26 -15.38 2.75 -4.84
CA LEU A 26 -15.23 3.10 -6.26
C LEU A 26 -16.34 2.50 -7.13
N GLY A 27 -17.06 1.50 -6.62
CA GLY A 27 -18.08 0.75 -7.34
C GLY A 27 -17.50 -0.41 -8.16
N TYR A 28 -18.29 -1.47 -8.31
CA TYR A 28 -17.88 -2.71 -8.96
C TYR A 28 -17.33 -2.48 -10.37
N LYS A 29 -18.06 -1.74 -11.21
CA LYS A 29 -17.69 -1.49 -12.61
C LYS A 29 -16.32 -0.84 -12.75
N LEU A 30 -16.02 0.16 -11.92
CA LEU A 30 -14.75 0.88 -11.98
C LEU A 30 -13.60 0.00 -11.49
N VAL A 31 -13.77 -0.69 -10.36
CA VAL A 31 -12.74 -1.60 -9.84
C VAL A 31 -12.44 -2.72 -10.83
N ARG A 32 -13.48 -3.34 -11.41
CA ARG A 32 -13.34 -4.37 -12.44
C ARG A 32 -12.57 -3.85 -13.65
N LYS A 33 -12.96 -2.68 -14.18
CA LYS A 33 -12.28 -2.01 -15.29
C LYS A 33 -10.79 -1.81 -15.02
N ILE A 34 -10.43 -1.25 -13.85
CA ILE A 34 -9.02 -1.01 -13.49
C ILE A 34 -8.23 -2.32 -13.44
N LEU A 35 -8.80 -3.36 -12.81
CA LEU A 35 -8.15 -4.67 -12.74
C LEU A 35 -7.94 -5.26 -14.14
N ASP A 36 -8.91 -5.14 -15.04
CA ASP A 36 -8.82 -5.65 -16.41
C ASP A 36 -7.79 -4.90 -17.27
N GLU A 37 -7.77 -3.57 -17.23
CA GLU A 37 -6.81 -2.74 -17.97
C GLU A 37 -5.36 -2.98 -17.54
N LEU A 38 -5.16 -3.35 -16.27
CA LEU A 38 -3.87 -3.72 -15.69
C LEU A 38 -3.53 -5.21 -15.87
N GLY A 39 -4.35 -6.00 -16.54
CA GLY A 39 -4.08 -7.41 -16.85
C GLY A 39 -4.36 -8.38 -15.71
N PHE A 40 -5.20 -8.01 -14.74
CA PHE A 40 -5.64 -8.86 -13.62
C PHE A 40 -7.03 -9.46 -13.87
N ASN A 41 -7.32 -9.87 -15.11
CA ASN A 41 -8.61 -10.44 -15.52
C ASN A 41 -8.95 -11.74 -14.79
N TYR A 42 -7.94 -12.48 -14.32
CA TYR A 42 -8.11 -13.74 -13.59
C TYR A 42 -8.59 -13.56 -12.12
N ILE A 43 -8.60 -12.32 -11.62
CA ILE A 43 -9.01 -12.04 -10.24
C ILE A 43 -10.52 -11.90 -10.21
N ASN A 44 -11.18 -12.79 -9.47
CA ASN A 44 -12.62 -12.77 -9.33
C ASN A 44 -13.03 -11.91 -8.12
N ILE A 45 -13.87 -10.91 -8.37
CA ILE A 45 -14.50 -10.07 -7.34
C ILE A 45 -16.01 -10.28 -7.38
N LYS A 46 -16.68 -10.32 -6.23
CA LYS A 46 -18.13 -10.52 -6.14
C LYS A 46 -18.83 -9.17 -6.19
N GLU A 47 -19.75 -8.97 -7.13
CA GLU A 47 -20.52 -7.72 -7.22
C GLU A 47 -21.37 -7.49 -5.95
N SER A 48 -21.89 -8.55 -5.35
CA SER A 48 -22.65 -8.47 -4.09
C SER A 48 -21.85 -7.86 -2.93
N THR A 49 -20.52 -8.04 -2.88
CA THR A 49 -19.67 -7.38 -1.88
C THR A 49 -19.75 -5.86 -2.00
N PHE A 50 -19.83 -5.32 -3.22
CA PHE A 50 -19.92 -3.87 -3.43
C PHE A 50 -21.30 -3.33 -3.07
N THR A 51 -22.36 -4.11 -3.31
CA THR A 51 -23.74 -3.73 -2.96
C THR A 51 -23.99 -3.77 -1.46
N ASN A 52 -23.39 -4.73 -0.76
CA ASN A 52 -23.57 -4.91 0.68
C ASN A 52 -22.67 -4.01 1.53
N ASP A 53 -21.53 -3.57 0.98
CA ASP A 53 -20.62 -2.64 1.63
C ASP A 53 -21.21 -1.22 1.76
N LEU A 54 -20.51 -0.34 2.46
CA LEU A 54 -20.84 1.08 2.55
C LEU A 54 -20.91 1.72 1.16
N GLN A 55 -22.04 2.35 0.83
CA GLN A 55 -22.25 3.04 -0.44
C GLN A 55 -21.66 4.46 -0.44
N TRP A 56 -21.40 5.01 -1.63
CA TRP A 56 -20.73 6.30 -1.78
C TRP A 56 -21.45 7.44 -1.06
N ASP A 57 -22.74 7.66 -1.35
CA ASP A 57 -23.49 8.80 -0.78
C ASP A 57 -23.63 8.69 0.74
N ASP A 58 -23.85 7.47 1.26
CA ASP A 58 -23.87 7.18 2.68
C ASP A 58 -22.50 7.45 3.33
N ALA A 59 -21.41 7.05 2.68
CA ALA A 59 -20.06 7.34 3.15
C ALA A 59 -19.82 8.84 3.23
N ILE A 60 -20.13 9.61 2.18
CA ILE A 60 -19.92 11.06 2.17
C ILE A 60 -20.75 11.74 3.26
N GLY A 61 -22.02 11.36 3.40
CA GLY A 61 -22.90 11.86 4.46
C GLY A 61 -22.35 11.59 5.86
N MET A 62 -21.93 10.35 6.11
CA MET A 62 -21.32 9.94 7.38
C MET A 62 -20.03 10.71 7.66
N LEU A 63 -19.12 10.79 6.69
CA LEU A 63 -17.84 11.47 6.85
C LEU A 63 -18.02 12.96 7.16
N ARG A 64 -18.96 13.65 6.49
CA ARG A 64 -19.27 15.06 6.80
C ARG A 64 -19.76 15.26 8.23
N ARG A 65 -20.64 14.37 8.72
CA ARG A 65 -21.13 14.43 10.11
C ARG A 65 -20.02 14.16 11.11
N LEU A 66 -19.20 13.13 10.88
CA LEU A 66 -18.08 12.79 11.76
C LEU A 66 -16.99 13.86 11.79
N SER A 67 -16.67 14.47 10.65
CA SER A 67 -15.76 15.62 10.59
C SER A 67 -16.26 16.77 11.47
N LYS A 68 -17.55 17.10 11.41
CA LYS A 68 -18.13 18.15 12.26
C LYS A 68 -18.00 17.81 13.76
N ILE A 69 -18.35 16.58 14.14
CA ILE A 69 -18.28 16.13 15.54
C ILE A 69 -16.85 16.18 16.07
N SER A 70 -15.87 15.86 15.22
CA SER A 70 -14.46 15.93 15.63
C SER A 70 -14.03 17.35 15.99
N VAL A 71 -14.49 18.35 15.23
CA VAL A 71 -14.24 19.78 15.53
C VAL A 71 -14.90 20.18 16.84
N ASP A 72 -16.16 19.79 17.05
CA ASP A 72 -16.90 20.08 18.29
C ASP A 72 -16.24 19.43 19.52
N CYS A 73 -15.58 18.28 19.34
CA CYS A 73 -14.85 17.58 20.40
C CYS A 73 -13.39 18.05 20.60
N GLY A 74 -12.86 18.93 19.73
CA GLY A 74 -11.44 19.30 19.71
C GLY A 74 -10.50 18.15 19.31
N GLY A 75 -11.04 17.12 18.66
CA GLY A 75 -10.30 15.94 18.19
C GLY A 75 -9.94 16.01 16.71
N ASN A 76 -9.16 15.04 16.24
CA ASN A 76 -8.81 14.91 14.82
C ASN A 76 -9.59 13.74 14.24
N PHE A 77 -10.16 13.94 13.05
CA PHE A 77 -10.85 12.92 12.30
C PHE A 77 -10.30 12.80 10.88
N GLY A 78 -10.29 11.58 10.34
CA GLY A 78 -9.90 11.33 8.97
C GLY A 78 -10.27 9.93 8.52
N VAL A 79 -9.74 9.54 7.36
CA VAL A 79 -9.97 8.21 6.78
C VAL A 79 -8.66 7.46 6.60
N LYS A 80 -8.68 6.14 6.83
CA LYS A 80 -7.56 5.26 6.52
C LYS A 80 -7.89 4.46 5.26
N LEU A 81 -7.14 4.71 4.21
CA LEU A 81 -7.21 4.03 2.92
C LEU A 81 -5.96 3.18 2.74
N SER A 82 -5.98 2.01 2.13
CA SER A 82 -7.12 1.12 2.05
C SER A 82 -7.06 0.14 3.22
N ASN A 83 -8.20 -0.42 3.58
CA ASN A 83 -8.21 -1.66 4.34
C ASN A 83 -7.73 -2.80 3.41
N THR A 84 -8.60 -3.30 2.53
CA THR A 84 -8.27 -4.26 1.47
C THR A 84 -9.45 -4.41 0.49
N LEU A 85 -9.24 -5.14 -0.62
CA LEU A 85 -10.30 -5.61 -1.51
C LEU A 85 -10.41 -7.14 -1.42
N GLY A 86 -11.56 -7.62 -0.97
CA GLY A 86 -11.90 -9.05 -0.96
C GLY A 86 -12.10 -9.58 -2.38
N THR A 87 -11.65 -10.81 -2.61
CA THR A 87 -11.72 -11.54 -3.87
C THR A 87 -12.11 -12.98 -3.60
N VAL A 88 -12.66 -13.68 -4.59
CA VAL A 88 -13.00 -15.11 -4.45
C VAL A 88 -11.73 -15.91 -4.25
N ASN A 89 -11.68 -16.77 -3.24
CA ASN A 89 -10.57 -17.70 -3.04
C ASN A 89 -10.59 -18.80 -4.11
N THR A 90 -9.87 -18.60 -5.20
CA THR A 90 -9.76 -19.58 -6.29
C THR A 90 -8.56 -20.50 -6.17
N LEU A 91 -7.66 -20.24 -5.21
CA LEU A 91 -6.38 -20.95 -5.08
C LEU A 91 -6.43 -22.13 -4.11
N GLY A 92 -7.45 -22.19 -3.23
CA GLY A 92 -7.59 -23.26 -2.23
C GLY A 92 -6.46 -23.29 -1.19
N VAL A 93 -5.66 -22.23 -1.10
CA VAL A 93 -4.51 -22.14 -0.16
C VAL A 93 -4.95 -21.63 1.22
N LEU A 94 -5.93 -20.72 1.24
CA LEU A 94 -6.49 -20.18 2.48
C LEU A 94 -7.79 -20.93 2.83
N PRO A 95 -8.13 -21.05 4.11
CA PRO A 95 -9.46 -21.53 4.50
C PRO A 95 -10.54 -20.51 4.08
N GLY A 96 -11.71 -21.01 3.68
CA GLY A 96 -12.88 -20.19 3.33
C GLY A 96 -12.93 -19.72 1.87
N GLU A 97 -13.96 -18.94 1.56
CA GLU A 97 -14.34 -18.55 0.19
C GLU A 97 -13.71 -17.23 -0.29
N GLU A 98 -12.92 -16.57 0.56
CA GLU A 98 -12.39 -15.23 0.30
C GLU A 98 -10.88 -15.13 0.51
N MET A 99 -10.23 -14.34 -0.34
CA MET A 99 -8.84 -13.92 -0.19
C MET A 99 -8.72 -12.41 -0.44
N TYR A 100 -7.66 -11.80 0.05
CA TYR A 100 -7.51 -10.34 0.04
C TYR A 100 -6.37 -9.88 -0.85
N LEU A 101 -6.64 -8.87 -1.70
CA LEU A 101 -5.58 -8.25 -2.48
C LEU A 101 -4.57 -7.56 -1.58
N SER A 102 -3.29 -7.60 -1.98
CA SER A 102 -2.21 -6.91 -1.29
C SER A 102 -1.10 -6.50 -2.26
N GLY A 103 -0.23 -5.59 -1.82
CA GLY A 103 0.89 -5.12 -2.62
C GLY A 103 0.50 -4.21 -3.79
N ARG A 104 1.31 -4.25 -4.85
CA ARG A 104 1.28 -3.27 -5.96
C ARG A 104 -0.08 -3.12 -6.65
N ILE A 105 -0.87 -4.19 -6.69
CA ILE A 105 -2.20 -4.18 -7.32
C ILE A 105 -3.19 -3.25 -6.61
N LEU A 106 -3.02 -3.06 -5.29
CA LEU A 106 -3.88 -2.15 -4.53
C LEU A 106 -3.58 -0.68 -4.81
N PHE A 107 -2.41 -0.34 -5.35
CA PHE A 107 -2.01 1.06 -5.48
C PHE A 107 -2.96 1.84 -6.40
N PRO A 108 -3.21 1.42 -7.67
CA PRO A 108 -4.11 2.15 -8.56
C PRO A 108 -5.54 2.29 -8.02
N LEU A 109 -6.04 1.26 -7.33
CA LEU A 109 -7.36 1.29 -6.69
C LEU A 109 -7.41 2.28 -5.51
N THR A 110 -6.42 2.19 -4.62
CA THR A 110 -6.39 2.98 -3.38
C THR A 110 -6.15 4.45 -3.66
N ILE A 111 -5.25 4.77 -4.60
CA ILE A 111 -4.94 6.15 -4.95
C ILE A 111 -6.09 6.81 -5.74
N THR A 112 -6.80 6.05 -6.57
CA THR A 112 -8.02 6.53 -7.24
C THR A 112 -9.12 6.86 -6.23
N LEU A 113 -9.30 6.02 -5.20
CA LEU A 113 -10.24 6.32 -4.12
C LEU A 113 -9.81 7.55 -3.32
N ALA A 114 -8.52 7.70 -3.02
CA ALA A 114 -7.98 8.87 -2.35
C ALA A 114 -8.23 10.15 -3.15
N SER A 115 -7.99 10.14 -4.46
CA SER A 115 -8.28 11.24 -5.38
C SER A 115 -9.76 11.61 -5.36
N ARG A 116 -10.66 10.62 -5.52
CA ARG A 116 -12.11 10.86 -5.53
C ARG A 116 -12.61 11.46 -4.23
N LEU A 117 -12.15 10.95 -3.08
CA LEU A 117 -12.49 11.53 -1.76
C LEU A 117 -11.91 12.94 -1.61
N SER A 118 -10.66 13.15 -2.01
CA SER A 118 -10.03 14.48 -1.89
C SER A 118 -10.72 15.52 -2.77
N ARG A 119 -11.23 15.16 -3.94
CA ARG A 119 -12.09 16.03 -4.76
C ARG A 119 -13.39 16.39 -4.00
N GLU A 120 -14.07 15.41 -3.43
CA GLU A 120 -15.35 15.60 -2.71
C GLU A 120 -15.18 16.53 -1.49
N PHE A 121 -14.06 16.41 -0.78
CA PHE A 121 -13.75 17.19 0.42
C PHE A 121 -12.78 18.36 0.15
N LYS A 122 -12.49 18.68 -1.12
CA LYS A 122 -11.57 19.77 -1.52
C LYS A 122 -10.21 19.71 -0.78
N GLY A 123 -9.70 18.49 -0.59
CA GLY A 123 -8.43 18.20 0.09
C GLY A 123 -8.45 18.33 1.62
N THR A 124 -9.57 18.74 2.23
CA THR A 124 -9.64 19.02 3.67
C THR A 124 -9.80 17.78 4.54
N LEU A 125 -10.21 16.64 3.97
CA LEU A 125 -10.33 15.37 4.71
C LEU A 125 -8.94 14.73 4.87
N PRO A 126 -8.42 14.56 6.10
CA PRO A 126 -7.13 13.90 6.31
C PRO A 126 -7.18 12.42 5.89
N ILE A 127 -6.13 11.97 5.20
CA ILE A 127 -6.02 10.58 4.72
C ILE A 127 -4.75 9.93 5.29
N SER A 128 -4.93 8.86 6.06
CA SER A 128 -3.88 7.87 6.30
C SER A 128 -3.88 6.87 5.14
N TYR A 129 -2.71 6.60 4.54
CA TYR A 129 -2.59 5.76 3.35
C TYR A 129 -1.91 4.40 3.64
N SER A 130 -2.35 3.35 2.96
CA SER A 130 -2.02 1.95 3.17
C SER A 130 -2.57 1.14 1.99
N GLY A 131 -1.91 1.17 0.84
CA GLY A 131 -2.38 0.43 -0.33
C GLY A 131 -1.36 0.44 -1.45
N GLY A 132 -0.51 -0.60 -1.50
CA GLY A 132 0.53 -0.72 -2.54
C GLY A 132 1.60 0.39 -2.51
N ALA A 133 1.78 1.06 -1.36
CA ALA A 133 2.88 1.99 -1.16
C ALA A 133 4.23 1.24 -1.21
N SER A 134 5.21 1.82 -1.90
CA SER A 134 6.54 1.26 -2.15
C SER A 134 7.58 2.37 -2.29
N GLN A 135 8.86 2.01 -2.33
CA GLN A 135 9.95 2.98 -2.55
C GLN A 135 9.84 3.79 -3.85
N LEU A 136 9.04 3.31 -4.81
CA LEU A 136 8.86 3.92 -6.13
C LEU A 136 7.80 5.03 -6.14
N ASN A 137 6.81 4.96 -5.24
CA ASN A 137 5.69 5.90 -5.23
C ASN A 137 5.55 6.69 -3.93
N ILE A 138 6.28 6.32 -2.87
CA ILE A 138 6.15 6.93 -1.54
C ILE A 138 6.37 8.45 -1.56
N LEU A 139 7.37 8.92 -2.31
CA LEU A 139 7.68 10.35 -2.44
C LEU A 139 6.48 11.10 -3.04
N ARG A 140 5.93 10.57 -4.13
CA ARG A 140 4.80 11.19 -4.83
C ARG A 140 3.53 11.18 -3.99
N ILE A 141 3.26 10.11 -3.23
CA ILE A 141 2.15 10.07 -2.27
C ILE A 141 2.36 11.17 -1.22
N PHE A 142 3.56 11.24 -0.64
CA PHE A 142 3.88 12.22 0.40
C PHE A 142 3.77 13.67 -0.11
N GLU A 143 4.18 13.95 -1.34
CA GLU A 143 4.07 15.27 -1.97
C GLU A 143 2.64 15.76 -2.20
N THR A 144 1.65 14.86 -2.17
CA THR A 144 0.22 15.25 -2.18
C THR A 144 -0.25 15.80 -0.83
N GLY A 145 0.53 15.60 0.25
CA GLY A 145 0.13 15.95 1.62
C GLY A 145 -0.52 14.79 2.40
N ILE A 146 -0.75 13.64 1.75
CA ILE A 146 -1.25 12.44 2.42
C ILE A 146 -0.26 11.95 3.48
N LYS A 147 -0.73 11.83 4.73
CA LYS A 147 0.03 11.31 5.87
C LYS A 147 -0.91 10.86 7.01
N PRO A 148 -0.52 9.84 7.79
CA PRO A 148 0.69 9.01 7.64
C PRO A 148 0.53 7.95 6.54
N ILE A 149 1.67 7.50 5.98
CA ILE A 149 1.73 6.43 4.98
C ILE A 149 2.26 5.15 5.63
N THR A 150 1.48 4.07 5.54
CA THR A 150 1.78 2.74 6.07
C THR A 150 2.21 1.79 4.93
N MET A 151 3.25 1.01 5.18
CA MET A 151 3.78 0.01 4.24
C MET A 151 3.89 -1.35 4.93
N ALA A 152 3.47 -2.42 4.24
CA ALA A 152 3.57 -3.79 4.75
C ALA A 152 4.16 -4.73 3.67
N THR A 153 3.45 -4.92 2.56
CA THR A 153 3.88 -5.85 1.50
C THR A 153 5.27 -5.54 0.94
N GLU A 154 5.68 -4.27 0.90
CA GLU A 154 7.03 -3.90 0.46
C GLU A 154 8.11 -4.39 1.43
N LEU A 155 7.85 -4.36 2.74
CA LEU A 155 8.78 -4.82 3.77
C LEU A 155 8.97 -6.34 3.74
N LEU A 156 7.92 -7.07 3.34
CA LEU A 156 7.93 -8.52 3.21
C LEU A 156 8.66 -9.02 1.96
N LYS A 157 9.05 -8.14 1.03
CA LYS A 157 9.83 -8.52 -0.14
C LYS A 157 11.31 -8.69 0.21
N PRO A 158 12.08 -9.48 -0.56
CA PRO A 158 13.53 -9.55 -0.40
C PRO A 158 14.19 -8.16 -0.38
N GLY A 159 14.98 -7.88 0.66
CA GLY A 159 15.61 -6.59 0.90
C GLY A 159 14.67 -5.47 1.38
N GLY A 160 13.40 -5.77 1.69
CA GLY A 160 12.38 -4.78 2.05
C GLY A 160 12.74 -3.88 3.23
N TYR A 161 13.37 -4.43 4.28
CA TYR A 161 13.84 -3.64 5.42
C TYR A 161 14.91 -2.60 5.03
N LEU A 162 15.85 -2.96 4.15
CA LEU A 162 16.89 -2.02 3.68
C LEU A 162 16.30 -0.86 2.87
N ARG A 163 15.18 -1.11 2.16
CA ARG A 163 14.46 -0.06 1.44
C ARG A 163 13.91 1.02 2.37
N MET A 164 13.66 0.72 3.66
CA MET A 164 13.22 1.74 4.62
C MET A 164 14.23 2.88 4.76
N ALA A 165 15.53 2.57 4.74
CA ALA A 165 16.57 3.60 4.82
C ALA A 165 16.60 4.50 3.58
N GLU A 166 16.34 3.93 2.39
CA GLU A 166 16.21 4.72 1.16
C GLU A 166 14.97 5.62 1.19
N ILE A 167 13.83 5.07 1.66
CA ILE A 167 12.58 5.81 1.81
C ILE A 167 12.75 6.96 2.80
N ALA A 168 13.38 6.72 3.96
CA ALA A 168 13.66 7.74 4.95
C ALA A 168 14.49 8.88 4.35
N ARG A 169 15.62 8.56 3.68
CA ARG A 169 16.47 9.55 3.00
C ARG A 169 15.73 10.36 1.94
N LYS A 170 14.77 9.76 1.22
CA LYS A 170 13.93 10.48 0.24
C LYS A 170 12.96 11.45 0.89
N LEU A 171 12.42 11.12 2.06
CA LEU A 171 11.35 11.89 2.71
C LEU A 171 11.85 12.91 3.74
N GLU A 172 12.97 12.64 4.41
CA GLU A 172 13.54 13.45 5.49
C GLU A 172 13.70 14.94 5.11
N PRO A 173 14.25 15.30 3.91
CA PRO A 173 14.35 16.71 3.52
C PRO A 173 13.00 17.43 3.36
N LEU A 174 11.92 16.69 3.11
CA LEU A 174 10.56 17.25 2.99
C LEU A 174 9.90 17.42 4.36
N VAL A 175 10.16 16.49 5.29
CA VAL A 175 9.69 16.54 6.68
C VAL A 175 10.34 17.71 7.41
N GLU A 176 11.66 17.85 7.33
CA GLU A 176 12.43 18.90 8.03
C GLU A 176 11.99 20.30 7.64
N LYS A 177 11.72 20.52 6.35
CA LYS A 177 11.32 21.84 5.84
C LYS A 177 9.89 22.23 6.23
N ARG A 178 9.15 21.39 6.97
CA ARG A 178 7.71 21.54 7.29
C ARG A 178 6.87 21.95 6.09
N ARG A 179 7.26 21.53 4.88
CA ARG A 179 6.70 22.01 3.60
C ARG A 179 5.30 21.50 3.30
N GLN A 180 4.71 20.71 4.21
CA GLN A 180 3.45 20.06 3.94
C GLN A 180 2.27 20.80 4.56
N SER A 181 1.39 21.25 3.68
CA SER A 181 0.05 21.72 4.01
C SER A 181 -0.73 20.67 4.81
N GLU A 182 -1.66 21.13 5.64
CA GLU A 182 -2.68 20.28 6.28
C GLU A 182 -3.76 19.85 5.28
N VAL A 183 -3.84 20.54 4.14
CA VAL A 183 -4.76 20.27 3.03
C VAL A 183 -4.04 19.45 1.96
N ILE A 184 -4.69 18.39 1.50
CA ILE A 184 -4.20 17.55 0.40
C ILE A 184 -4.26 18.34 -0.92
N ASP A 185 -3.16 18.31 -1.66
CA ASP A 185 -3.02 18.84 -3.01
C ASP A 185 -3.77 17.91 -3.99
N VAL A 186 -5.03 18.27 -4.27
CA VAL A 186 -5.94 17.48 -5.10
C VAL A 186 -5.41 17.33 -6.53
N GLU A 187 -4.78 18.35 -7.09
CA GLU A 187 -4.24 18.29 -8.46
C GLU A 187 -3.08 17.29 -8.57
N LYS A 188 -2.14 17.31 -7.61
CA LYS A 188 -1.07 16.31 -7.57
C LYS A 188 -1.60 14.91 -7.37
N LEU A 189 -2.60 14.76 -6.51
CA LEU A 189 -3.19 13.46 -6.22
C LEU A 189 -3.95 12.90 -7.44
N ASP A 190 -4.65 13.76 -8.18
CA ASP A 190 -5.34 13.38 -9.42
C ASP A 190 -4.36 12.93 -10.50
N ARG A 191 -3.28 13.70 -10.72
CA ARG A 191 -2.21 13.28 -11.64
C ARG A 191 -1.61 11.94 -11.24
N LEU A 192 -1.32 11.75 -9.95
CA LEU A 192 -0.79 10.49 -9.44
C LEU A 192 -1.75 9.32 -9.67
N ALA A 193 -3.06 9.53 -9.50
CA ALA A 193 -4.06 8.50 -9.75
C ALA A 193 -4.20 8.14 -11.24
N GLU A 194 -4.15 9.14 -12.12
CA GLU A 194 -4.20 8.91 -13.58
C GLU A 194 -2.94 8.18 -14.08
N GLU A 195 -1.77 8.56 -13.60
CA GLU A 195 -0.49 7.92 -13.97
C GLU A 195 -0.41 6.48 -13.45
N ALA A 196 -0.96 6.20 -12.26
CA ALA A 196 -1.00 4.84 -11.69
C ALA A 196 -1.70 3.82 -12.59
N LEU A 197 -2.64 4.25 -13.44
CA LEU A 197 -3.34 3.39 -14.41
C LEU A 197 -2.51 3.11 -15.67
N ARG A 198 -1.50 3.92 -15.96
CA ARG A 198 -0.69 3.85 -17.18
C ARG A 198 0.71 3.29 -16.95
N GLU A 199 1.24 3.41 -15.74
CA GLU A 199 2.57 2.94 -15.39
C GLU A 199 2.70 1.42 -15.49
N ASN A 200 3.70 0.96 -16.26
CA ASN A 200 3.98 -0.46 -16.46
C ASN A 200 4.20 -1.21 -15.14
N TYR A 201 4.78 -0.57 -14.12
CA TYR A 201 5.04 -1.20 -12.82
C TYR A 201 3.79 -1.80 -12.16
N TYR A 202 2.60 -1.22 -12.38
CA TYR A 202 1.36 -1.71 -11.79
C TYR A 202 0.67 -2.79 -12.63
N ARG A 203 1.09 -3.01 -13.87
CA ARG A 203 0.51 -4.01 -14.78
C ARG A 203 0.94 -5.44 -14.42
N LYS A 204 0.07 -6.43 -14.60
CA LYS A 204 0.31 -7.82 -14.18
C LYS A 204 1.56 -8.43 -14.82
N ASP A 205 1.79 -8.14 -16.09
CA ASP A 205 2.90 -8.60 -16.94
C ASP A 205 4.27 -8.13 -16.45
N TRP A 206 4.39 -6.96 -15.84
CA TRP A 206 5.66 -6.41 -15.35
C TRP A 206 6.40 -7.35 -14.38
N ARG A 207 5.68 -8.04 -13.48
CA ARG A 207 6.28 -9.02 -12.55
C ARG A 207 6.76 -10.28 -13.26
N GLY A 208 6.30 -10.52 -14.48
CA GLY A 208 6.49 -11.77 -15.20
C GLY A 208 5.73 -12.95 -14.60
N THR A 209 6.06 -14.13 -15.09
CA THR A 209 5.47 -15.43 -14.71
C THR A 209 6.42 -16.31 -13.91
N LYS A 210 7.68 -15.88 -13.74
CA LYS A 210 8.69 -16.61 -12.98
C LYS A 210 8.22 -16.83 -11.53
N LYS A 211 8.29 -18.08 -11.08
CA LYS A 211 8.08 -18.45 -9.68
C LYS A 211 9.42 -18.38 -8.97
N VAL A 212 9.43 -17.73 -7.81
CA VAL A 212 10.57 -17.79 -6.88
C VAL A 212 10.14 -18.78 -5.80
N PHE A 213 10.87 -19.88 -5.68
CA PHE A 213 10.64 -20.89 -4.67
C PHE A 213 11.98 -21.43 -4.19
N ILE A 214 11.96 -22.04 -3.01
CA ILE A 214 13.11 -22.68 -2.38
C ILE A 214 12.82 -24.18 -2.46
N ASP A 215 13.70 -24.94 -3.09
CA ASP A 215 13.54 -26.39 -3.29
C ASP A 215 14.03 -27.18 -2.07
N ARG A 216 13.61 -26.74 -0.87
CA ARG A 216 13.86 -27.43 0.41
C ARG A 216 12.85 -26.98 1.45
N GLU A 217 12.66 -27.80 2.48
CA GLU A 217 11.92 -27.40 3.66
C GLU A 217 12.67 -26.31 4.43
N LEU A 218 11.91 -25.33 4.93
CA LEU A 218 12.44 -24.26 5.75
C LEU A 218 12.33 -24.65 7.23
N PRO A 219 13.42 -24.53 8.02
CA PRO A 219 13.36 -24.72 9.46
C PRO A 219 12.40 -23.73 10.11
N LEU A 220 11.80 -24.12 11.25
CA LEU A 220 10.81 -23.31 11.96
C LEU A 220 11.33 -21.92 12.36
N THR A 221 12.60 -21.84 12.76
CA THR A 221 13.23 -20.62 13.31
C THR A 221 14.26 -19.98 12.36
N ASP A 222 14.55 -20.61 11.23
CA ASP A 222 15.52 -20.15 10.23
C ASP A 222 14.91 -20.18 8.82
N CYS A 223 13.70 -19.60 8.71
CA CYS A 223 12.88 -19.67 7.50
C CYS A 223 13.19 -18.59 6.47
N TYR A 224 14.37 -17.97 6.53
CA TYR A 224 14.84 -17.00 5.56
C TYR A 224 16.08 -17.51 4.84
N VAL A 225 16.18 -17.18 3.56
CA VAL A 225 17.36 -17.48 2.74
C VAL A 225 17.65 -16.27 1.88
N ALA A 226 18.92 -16.07 1.54
CA ALA A 226 19.29 -15.13 0.50
C ALA A 226 18.99 -15.76 -0.88
N PRO A 227 17.96 -15.31 -1.62
CA PRO A 227 17.60 -15.93 -2.89
C PRO A 227 18.74 -15.81 -3.92
N CYS A 228 19.55 -14.75 -3.81
CA CYS A 228 20.74 -14.53 -4.64
C CYS A 228 21.86 -15.56 -4.40
N VAL A 229 21.84 -16.31 -3.30
CA VAL A 229 22.81 -17.40 -3.06
C VAL A 229 22.23 -18.73 -3.55
N ILE A 230 20.98 -19.03 -3.16
CA ILE A 230 20.36 -20.33 -3.47
C ILE A 230 19.96 -20.45 -4.94
N SER A 231 19.46 -19.36 -5.55
CA SER A 231 19.06 -19.37 -6.97
C SER A 231 20.23 -19.10 -7.93
N CYS A 232 21.42 -18.76 -7.41
CA CYS A 232 22.60 -18.56 -8.25
C CYS A 232 23.09 -19.92 -8.76
N PRO A 233 23.23 -20.12 -10.09
CA PRO A 233 23.67 -21.40 -10.66
C PRO A 233 25.02 -21.88 -10.12
N ILE A 234 25.90 -20.94 -9.77
CA ILE A 234 27.23 -21.20 -9.19
C ILE A 234 27.26 -21.06 -7.67
N ARG A 235 26.11 -20.85 -7.02
CA ARG A 235 25.96 -20.69 -5.56
C ARG A 235 26.84 -19.60 -4.94
N GLN A 236 27.20 -18.59 -5.73
CA GLN A 236 28.04 -17.50 -5.27
C GLN A 236 27.36 -16.72 -4.14
N ASP A 237 28.13 -16.40 -3.09
CA ASP A 237 27.67 -15.54 -2.01
C ASP A 237 27.74 -14.06 -2.44
N ILE A 238 26.80 -13.67 -3.30
CA ILE A 238 26.67 -12.30 -3.82
C ILE A 238 26.50 -11.28 -2.67
N PRO A 239 25.70 -11.52 -1.61
CA PRO A 239 25.60 -10.61 -0.47
C PRO A 239 26.95 -10.33 0.19
N GLU A 240 27.72 -11.36 0.50
CA GLU A 240 29.02 -11.19 1.16
C GLU A 240 30.03 -10.51 0.23
N TYR A 241 30.01 -10.82 -1.07
CA TYR A 241 30.80 -10.11 -2.07
C TYR A 241 30.50 -8.60 -2.07
N ILE A 242 29.22 -8.23 -2.15
CA ILE A 242 28.79 -6.82 -2.15
C ILE A 242 29.24 -6.11 -0.86
N ARG A 243 29.13 -6.79 0.29
CA ARG A 243 29.56 -6.24 1.57
C ARG A 243 31.08 -6.01 1.59
N LEU A 244 31.89 -7.00 1.20
CA LEU A 244 33.35 -6.91 1.18
C LEU A 244 33.84 -5.80 0.26
N VAL A 245 33.28 -5.69 -0.95
CA VAL A 245 33.60 -4.61 -1.89
C VAL A 245 33.15 -3.25 -1.35
N GLY A 246 31.97 -3.18 -0.71
CA GLY A 246 31.47 -1.97 -0.05
C GLY A 246 32.36 -1.49 1.09
N ASP A 247 32.98 -2.42 1.82
CA ASP A 247 33.93 -2.15 2.90
C ASP A 247 35.38 -1.92 2.40
N GLY A 248 35.61 -1.93 1.08
CA GLY A 248 36.94 -1.78 0.47
C GLY A 248 37.87 -2.99 0.60
N GLN A 249 37.35 -4.14 1.03
CA GLN A 249 38.10 -5.40 1.19
C GLN A 249 38.14 -6.19 -0.13
N TYR A 250 38.75 -5.60 -1.16
CA TYR A 250 38.73 -6.15 -2.52
C TYR A 250 39.38 -7.53 -2.62
N ASP A 251 40.50 -7.77 -1.92
CA ASP A 251 41.21 -9.06 -1.93
C ASP A 251 40.31 -10.20 -1.42
N ARG A 252 39.60 -9.95 -0.32
CA ARG A 252 38.64 -10.91 0.25
C ARG A 252 37.42 -11.11 -0.64
N GLY A 253 36.96 -10.04 -1.29
CA GLY A 253 35.90 -10.13 -2.29
C GLY A 253 36.31 -11.01 -3.47
N LEU A 254 37.58 -10.94 -3.89
CA LEU A 254 38.14 -11.77 -4.95
C LEU A 254 38.28 -13.23 -4.50
N GLU A 255 38.81 -13.48 -3.30
CA GLU A 255 38.89 -14.83 -2.71
C GLU A 255 37.51 -15.51 -2.68
N LEU A 256 36.47 -14.78 -2.28
CA LEU A 256 35.09 -15.29 -2.24
C LEU A 256 34.54 -15.71 -3.60
N ILE A 257 35.02 -15.12 -4.71
CA ILE A 257 34.61 -15.51 -6.06
C ILE A 257 35.26 -16.84 -6.46
N TYR A 258 36.51 -17.07 -6.02
CA TYR A 258 37.32 -18.21 -6.45
C TYR A 258 37.22 -19.44 -5.54
N MET A 259 36.61 -19.32 -4.36
CA MET A 259 36.29 -20.42 -3.45
C MET A 259 34.89 -20.98 -3.70
#